data_AF-A0A9E6P2K8-F1
#
_entry.id   AF-A0A9E6P2K8-F1
#
_cell.length_a   1.000
_cell.length_b   1.000
_cell.length_c   1.000
_cell.angle_alpha   90.00
_cell.angle_beta   90.00
_cell.angle_gamma   90.00
#
_symmetry.space_group_name_H-M   'P 1'
#
loop_
_entity.id
_entity.type
_entity.pdbx_description
1 polymer ?
#
loop_
_entity_poly.entity_id
_entity_poly.type
_entity_poly.pdbx_seq_one_letter_code
_entity_poly.pdbx_strand_id
1 'polypeptide(L)'
;MEFDCPAFTATPLIHADGLLIKPTTGEIVGYDDKPSVFSERPDYQPELSKCRSADDLNEVLSHVDRRKLPSHTLRSLTDAQDQAHGVWRRTGMDCRITVPMMHTLHKLHGLVQYRNIIIMSQADLAKALGTSESNLLKKLGTLISSNMVRVSTSRHGGIRTGEIKLTVNPRLIFRGDDHAREEYVKHWYLDPADDRSIPAEAAPKVAA
;
A
#
# COMPACT_ATOMS: atom_id res chain seq x y z
N MET A 1 -40.26 51.94 44.67
CA MET A 1 -38.83 51.98 44.29
C MET A 1 -38.59 50.77 43.42
N GLU A 2 -38.76 50.94 42.10
CA GLU A 2 -38.46 49.90 41.12
C GLU A 2 -36.96 50.00 40.80
N PHE A 3 -36.25 48.88 40.94
CA PHE A 3 -34.87 48.76 40.53
C PHE A 3 -34.85 48.42 39.04
N ASP A 4 -34.56 49.42 38.21
CA ASP A 4 -34.22 49.21 36.80
C ASP A 4 -32.88 48.48 36.71
N CYS A 5 -32.91 47.18 36.39
CA CYS A 5 -31.73 46.45 35.99
C CYS A 5 -31.51 46.66 34.49
N PRO A 6 -30.38 47.24 34.04
CA PRO A 6 -30.14 47.37 32.60
C PRO A 6 -29.96 45.99 31.98
N ALA A 7 -30.74 45.71 30.94
CA ALA A 7 -30.60 44.52 30.13
C ALA A 7 -29.19 44.46 29.54
N PHE A 8 -28.53 43.31 29.67
CA PHE A 8 -27.21 43.05 29.10
C PHE A 8 -27.32 43.09 27.56
N THR A 9 -27.04 44.24 26.95
CA THR A 9 -27.00 44.36 25.48
C THR A 9 -25.70 43.74 25.00
N ALA A 10 -25.73 42.44 24.67
CA ALA A 10 -24.64 41.81 23.95
C ALA A 10 -24.53 42.47 22.56
N THR A 11 -23.47 43.22 22.33
CA THR A 11 -23.20 43.84 21.02
C THR A 11 -23.05 42.72 19.99
N PRO A 12 -23.83 42.68 18.90
CA PRO A 12 -23.71 41.64 17.89
C PRO A 12 -22.32 41.75 17.24
N LEU A 13 -21.52 40.68 17.30
CA LEU A 13 -20.20 40.60 16.64
C LEU A 13 -20.37 39.91 15.29
N ILE A 14 -19.61 40.36 14.28
CA ILE A 14 -19.49 39.68 13.00
C ILE A 14 -18.40 38.62 13.14
N HIS A 15 -18.72 37.40 12.74
CA HIS A 15 -17.80 36.27 12.71
C HIS A 15 -17.35 36.04 11.27
N ALA A 16 -16.07 36.27 10.97
CA ALA A 16 -15.50 36.05 9.64
C ALA A 16 -14.08 35.50 9.75
N ASP A 17 -13.79 34.38 9.08
CA ASP A 17 -12.45 33.76 9.03
C ASP A 17 -11.76 33.54 10.38
N GLY A 18 -12.53 33.17 11.40
CA GLY A 18 -12.01 32.98 12.76
C GLY A 18 -11.72 34.29 13.50
N LEU A 19 -12.18 35.44 12.99
CA LEU A 19 -12.07 36.74 13.63
C LEU A 19 -13.43 37.22 14.15
N LEU A 20 -13.41 37.83 15.34
CA LEU A 20 -14.53 38.53 15.94
C LEU A 20 -14.41 40.02 15.64
N ILE A 21 -15.29 40.55 14.80
CA ILE A 21 -15.22 41.92 14.30
C ILE A 21 -16.41 42.74 14.83
N LYS A 22 -16.13 43.94 15.35
CA LYS A 22 -17.20 44.90 15.69
C LYS A 22 -17.86 45.43 14.41
N PRO A 23 -19.19 45.34 14.25
CA PRO A 23 -19.87 45.81 13.04
C PRO A 23 -19.71 47.32 12.82
N THR A 24 -19.64 48.10 13.89
CA THR A 24 -19.65 49.56 13.85
C THR A 24 -18.28 50.18 13.59
N THR A 25 -17.20 49.51 14.01
CA THR A 25 -15.84 50.05 13.91
C THR A 25 -14.93 49.24 12.99
N GLY A 26 -15.30 48.01 12.64
CA GLY A 26 -14.42 47.09 11.92
C GLY A 26 -13.23 46.58 12.75
N GLU A 27 -13.19 46.88 14.06
CA GLU A 27 -12.11 46.43 14.94
C GLU A 27 -12.22 44.93 15.22
N ILE A 28 -11.07 44.24 15.13
CA ILE A 28 -10.92 42.85 15.53
C ILE A 28 -10.79 42.81 17.06
N VAL A 29 -11.79 42.24 17.72
CA VAL A 29 -11.87 42.12 19.19
C VAL A 29 -11.21 40.84 19.69
N GLY A 30 -11.04 39.85 18.81
CA GLY A 30 -10.42 38.59 19.14
C GLY A 30 -10.57 37.57 18.01
N TYR A 31 -10.19 36.35 18.33
CA TYR A 31 -10.34 35.20 17.45
C TYR A 31 -11.52 34.36 17.95
N ASP A 32 -12.35 33.87 17.02
CA ASP A 32 -13.36 32.86 17.31
C ASP A 32 -12.68 31.48 17.20
N ASP A 33 -12.90 30.60 18.17
CA ASP A 33 -12.40 29.20 18.12
C ASP A 33 -13.12 28.37 17.05
N LYS A 34 -14.04 28.97 16.30
CA LYS A 34 -14.72 28.32 15.18
C LYS A 34 -13.78 28.17 13.99
N PRO A 35 -13.57 26.94 13.48
CA PRO A 35 -12.76 26.70 12.30
C PRO A 35 -13.35 27.48 11.11
N SER A 36 -12.48 28.13 10.34
CA SER A 36 -12.86 28.89 9.14
C SER A 36 -13.64 28.01 8.16
N VAL A 37 -14.65 28.58 7.50
CA VAL A 37 -15.39 27.90 6.41
C VAL A 37 -14.46 27.62 5.21
N PHE A 38 -13.34 28.34 5.11
CA PHE A 38 -12.26 28.12 4.16
C PHE A 38 -11.13 27.23 4.69
N SER A 39 -11.26 26.67 5.90
CA SER A 39 -10.42 25.54 6.29
C SER A 39 -10.83 24.41 5.36
N GLU A 40 -10.08 24.23 4.26
CA GLU A 40 -10.26 23.10 3.37
C GLU A 40 -10.37 21.85 4.25
N ARG A 41 -11.44 21.07 4.04
CA ARG A 41 -11.54 19.77 4.69
C ARG A 41 -10.22 19.07 4.41
N PRO A 42 -9.52 18.52 5.42
CA PRO A 42 -8.30 17.80 5.15
C PRO A 42 -8.63 16.75 4.10
N ASP A 43 -7.94 16.81 2.96
CA ASP A 43 -8.15 15.88 1.86
C ASP A 43 -8.13 14.47 2.45
N TYR A 44 -9.22 13.74 2.23
CA TYR A 44 -9.33 12.37 2.75
C TYR A 44 -8.22 11.55 2.11
N GLN A 45 -7.18 11.19 2.88
CA GLN A 45 -6.11 10.34 2.40
C GLN A 45 -6.64 8.91 2.26
N PRO A 46 -6.73 8.35 1.04
CA PRO A 46 -7.23 7.00 0.87
C PRO A 46 -6.26 5.98 1.46
N GLU A 47 -6.77 4.89 2.02
CA GLU A 47 -5.94 3.85 2.61
C GLU A 47 -5.41 2.89 1.53
N LEU A 48 -4.10 2.64 1.53
CA LEU A 48 -3.43 1.75 0.58
C LEU A 48 -3.96 0.30 0.62
N SER A 49 -4.38 -0.17 1.79
CA SER A 49 -4.97 -1.50 1.98
C SER A 49 -6.30 -1.64 1.22
N LYS A 50 -7.07 -0.55 1.11
CA LYS A 50 -8.39 -0.48 0.49
C LYS A 50 -8.36 -0.33 -1.03
N CYS A 51 -7.19 -0.08 -1.63
CA CYS A 51 -7.06 0.03 -3.09
C CYS A 51 -7.50 -1.27 -3.79
N ARG A 52 -8.48 -1.14 -4.70
CA ARG A 52 -9.08 -2.17 -5.54
C ARG A 52 -8.82 -1.94 -7.02
N SER A 53 -8.30 -0.78 -7.39
CA SER A 53 -7.95 -0.46 -8.78
C SER A 53 -6.62 0.28 -8.91
N ALA A 54 -6.10 0.34 -10.14
CA ALA A 54 -4.94 1.17 -10.47
C ALA A 54 -5.23 2.67 -10.26
N ASP A 55 -6.48 3.09 -10.47
CA ASP A 55 -6.93 4.46 -10.25
C ASP A 55 -6.89 4.81 -8.75
N ASP A 56 -7.37 3.91 -7.89
CA ASP A 56 -7.31 4.07 -6.42
C ASP A 56 -5.86 4.19 -5.94
N LEU A 57 -4.97 3.37 -6.52
CA LEU A 57 -3.55 3.44 -6.19
C LEU A 57 -2.96 4.79 -6.62
N ASN A 58 -3.34 5.29 -7.80
CA ASN A 58 -2.87 6.59 -8.28
C ASN A 58 -3.34 7.75 -7.39
N GLU A 59 -4.57 7.67 -6.87
CA GLU A 59 -5.10 8.62 -5.89
C GLU A 59 -4.32 8.58 -4.56
N VAL A 60 -4.00 7.38 -4.04
CA VAL A 60 -3.10 7.28 -2.88
C VAL A 60 -1.74 7.90 -3.18
N LEU A 61 -1.19 7.63 -4.36
CA LEU A 61 0.11 8.14 -4.77
C LEU A 61 0.13 9.67 -4.96
N SER A 62 -1.00 10.33 -5.25
CA SER A 62 -1.03 11.81 -5.30
C SER A 62 -0.80 12.47 -3.95
N HIS A 63 -1.08 11.77 -2.84
CA HIS A 63 -0.78 12.25 -1.48
C HIS A 63 0.63 11.88 -1.01
N VAL A 64 1.39 11.09 -1.78
CA VAL A 64 2.73 10.64 -1.40
C VAL A 64 3.80 11.45 -2.15
N ASP A 65 4.62 12.18 -1.41
CA ASP A 65 5.82 12.80 -1.97
C ASP A 65 6.89 11.73 -2.25
N ARG A 66 6.86 11.19 -3.47
CA ARG A 66 7.78 10.15 -3.94
C ARG A 66 9.25 10.58 -3.96
N ARG A 67 9.55 11.89 -3.88
CA ARG A 67 10.92 12.42 -3.83
C ARG A 67 11.55 12.25 -2.46
N LYS A 68 10.71 12.16 -1.41
CA LYS A 68 11.15 11.90 -0.03
C LYS A 68 11.27 10.41 0.29
N LEU A 69 10.87 9.53 -0.63
CA LEU A 69 11.03 8.09 -0.44
C LEU A 69 12.50 7.69 -0.52
N PRO A 70 12.96 6.73 0.30
CA PRO A 70 14.30 6.17 0.18
C PRO A 70 14.56 5.60 -1.22
N SER A 71 15.84 5.59 -1.60
CA SER A 71 16.30 5.01 -2.87
C SER A 71 15.83 3.56 -3.01
N HIS A 72 15.20 3.25 -4.13
CA HIS A 72 14.69 1.91 -4.42
C HIS A 72 15.83 1.06 -5.00
N THR A 73 16.53 0.36 -4.12
CA THR A 73 17.73 -0.42 -4.47
C THR A 73 17.45 -1.92 -4.47
N LEU A 74 18.14 -2.65 -5.34
CA LEU A 74 18.10 -4.12 -5.39
C LEU A 74 18.80 -4.81 -4.21
N ARG A 75 19.40 -4.04 -3.29
CA ARG A 75 20.24 -4.59 -2.20
C ARG A 75 19.49 -5.63 -1.36
N SER A 76 18.25 -5.35 -0.97
CA SER A 76 17.44 -6.31 -0.19
C SER A 76 17.17 -7.61 -0.93
N LEU A 77 17.01 -7.58 -2.26
CA LEU A 77 16.86 -8.80 -3.06
C LEU A 77 18.16 -9.61 -3.12
N THR A 78 19.29 -8.94 -3.34
CA THR A 78 20.61 -9.60 -3.34
C THR A 78 20.93 -10.21 -1.99
N ASP A 79 20.74 -9.45 -0.91
CA ASP A 79 20.98 -9.91 0.46
C ASP A 79 20.09 -11.13 0.80
N ALA A 80 18.83 -11.12 0.36
CA ALA A 80 17.91 -12.24 0.54
C ALA A 80 18.34 -13.50 -0.25
N GLN A 81 18.86 -13.33 -1.47
CA GLN A 81 19.39 -14.43 -2.27
C GLN A 81 20.63 -15.06 -1.60
N ASP A 82 21.56 -14.22 -1.13
CA ASP A 82 22.78 -14.66 -0.45
C ASP A 82 22.45 -15.37 0.87
N GLN A 83 21.52 -14.81 1.64
CA GLN A 83 21.03 -15.43 2.86
C GLN A 83 20.39 -16.80 2.60
N ALA A 84 19.50 -16.89 1.60
CA ALA A 84 18.87 -18.14 1.20
C ALA A 84 19.92 -19.20 0.79
N HIS A 85 20.91 -18.81 0.00
CA HIS A 85 22.03 -19.69 -0.36
C HIS A 85 22.83 -20.16 0.87
N GLY A 86 23.08 -19.26 1.82
CA GLY A 86 23.75 -19.58 3.07
C GLY A 86 22.96 -20.55 3.95
N VAL A 87 21.65 -20.37 4.07
CA VAL A 87 20.76 -21.26 4.84
C VAL A 87 20.69 -22.63 4.19
N TRP A 88 20.51 -22.70 2.87
CA TRP A 88 20.50 -23.96 2.14
C TRP A 88 21.80 -24.76 2.37
N ARG A 89 22.97 -24.11 2.27
CA ARG A 89 24.26 -24.78 2.51
C ARG A 89 24.42 -25.31 3.95
N ARG A 90 23.81 -24.68 4.94
CA ARG A 90 23.91 -25.08 6.36
C ARG A 90 22.88 -26.15 6.76
N THR A 91 21.68 -26.10 6.19
CA THR A 91 20.53 -26.89 6.65
C THR A 91 20.13 -28.01 5.68
N GLY A 92 20.58 -27.95 4.42
CA GLY A 92 20.14 -28.84 3.35
C GLY A 92 18.71 -28.59 2.86
N MET A 93 17.94 -27.71 3.50
CA MET A 93 16.59 -27.34 3.08
C MET A 93 16.64 -26.40 1.87
N ASP A 94 15.99 -26.79 0.76
CA ASP A 94 15.97 -25.96 -0.44
C ASP A 94 15.08 -24.72 -0.25
N CYS A 95 15.74 -23.60 0.07
CA CYS A 95 15.15 -22.28 0.21
C CYS A 95 15.70 -21.31 -0.85
N ARG A 96 16.37 -21.83 -1.89
CA ARG A 96 17.10 -20.99 -2.86
C ARG A 96 16.16 -20.12 -3.67
N ILE A 97 16.56 -18.86 -3.85
CA ILE A 97 15.97 -17.99 -4.86
C ILE A 97 16.65 -18.32 -6.20
N THR A 98 15.95 -19.07 -7.05
CA THR A 98 16.48 -19.48 -8.36
C THR A 98 16.65 -18.29 -9.31
N VAL A 99 17.48 -18.43 -10.34
CA VAL A 99 17.72 -17.37 -11.34
C VAL A 99 16.40 -16.89 -12.02
N PRO A 100 15.48 -17.77 -12.44
CA PRO A 100 14.19 -17.33 -13.00
C PRO A 100 13.31 -16.56 -11.99
N MET A 101 13.32 -16.97 -10.71
CA MET A 101 12.61 -16.24 -9.65
C MET A 101 13.21 -14.85 -9.46
N MET A 102 14.54 -14.75 -9.39
CA MET A 102 15.26 -13.49 -9.24
C MET A 102 15.03 -12.54 -10.42
N HIS A 103 15.02 -13.03 -11.65
CA HIS A 103 14.69 -12.22 -12.83
C HIS A 103 13.27 -11.63 -12.71
N THR A 104 12.31 -12.44 -12.29
CA THR A 104 10.93 -12.00 -12.09
C THR A 104 10.84 -10.96 -10.97
N LEU A 105 11.52 -11.18 -9.84
CA LEU A 105 11.60 -10.23 -8.73
C LEU A 105 12.26 -8.90 -9.13
N HIS A 106 13.30 -8.92 -9.97
CA HIS A 106 13.90 -7.69 -10.52
C HIS A 106 12.90 -6.88 -11.35
N LYS A 107 12.08 -7.55 -12.17
CA LYS A 107 11.03 -6.88 -12.94
C LYS A 107 9.96 -6.29 -12.02
N LEU A 108 9.51 -7.05 -11.01
CA LEU A 108 8.56 -6.56 -10.01
C LEU A 108 9.12 -5.39 -9.21
N HIS A 109 10.41 -5.40 -8.86
CA HIS A 109 11.09 -4.28 -8.21
C HIS A 109 10.99 -3.01 -9.07
N GLY A 110 11.19 -3.12 -10.38
CA GLY A 110 11.03 -1.98 -11.29
C GLY A 110 9.60 -1.40 -11.33
N LEU A 111 8.58 -2.19 -10.99
CA LEU A 111 7.17 -1.79 -11.04
C LEU A 111 6.64 -1.22 -9.71
N VAL A 112 7.26 -1.53 -8.57
CA VAL A 112 6.80 -1.06 -7.26
C VAL A 112 7.05 0.44 -7.10
N GLN A 113 5.96 1.20 -6.95
CA GLN A 113 6.00 2.66 -6.79
C GLN A 113 5.96 3.12 -5.33
N TYR A 114 5.28 2.37 -4.45
CA TYR A 114 5.12 2.71 -3.05
C TYR A 114 4.87 1.45 -2.22
N ARG A 115 5.52 1.36 -1.05
CA ARG A 115 5.52 0.17 -0.17
C ARG A 115 5.88 -1.08 -0.96
N ASN A 116 5.07 -2.12 -0.94
CA ASN A 116 5.31 -3.41 -1.59
C ASN A 116 4.16 -3.84 -2.51
N ILE A 117 3.37 -2.89 -3.01
CA ILE A 117 2.15 -3.15 -3.77
C ILE A 117 2.31 -2.71 -5.24
N ILE A 118 1.73 -3.51 -6.13
CA ILE A 118 1.56 -3.23 -7.56
C ILE A 118 0.09 -3.45 -7.88
N ILE A 119 -0.58 -2.45 -8.48
CA ILE A 119 -1.92 -2.61 -9.05
C ILE A 119 -1.89 -2.08 -10.47
N MET A 120 -2.25 -2.92 -11.44
CA MET A 120 -2.29 -2.59 -12.87
C MET A 120 -3.14 -3.61 -13.64
N SER A 121 -3.29 -3.42 -14.95
CA SER A 121 -3.95 -4.40 -15.81
C SER A 121 -3.14 -5.71 -15.89
N GLN A 122 -3.84 -6.83 -16.08
CA GLN A 122 -3.19 -8.13 -16.26
C GLN A 122 -2.33 -8.15 -17.54
N ALA A 123 -2.78 -7.46 -18.59
CA ALA A 123 -2.04 -7.32 -19.84
C ALA A 123 -0.71 -6.56 -19.66
N ASP A 124 -0.72 -5.45 -18.92
CA ASP A 124 0.49 -4.65 -18.67
C ASP A 124 1.49 -5.42 -17.81
N LEU A 125 1.01 -6.12 -16.79
CA LEU A 125 1.88 -6.95 -15.96
C LEU A 125 2.47 -8.11 -16.78
N ALA A 126 1.67 -8.80 -17.58
CA ALA A 126 2.15 -9.87 -18.44
C ALA A 126 3.24 -9.37 -19.40
N LYS A 127 3.02 -8.20 -20.02
CA LYS A 127 4.00 -7.53 -20.88
C LYS A 127 5.28 -7.18 -20.11
N ALA A 128 5.18 -6.61 -18.92
CA ALA A 128 6.35 -6.25 -18.09
C ALA A 128 7.17 -7.49 -17.67
N LEU A 129 6.50 -8.62 -17.46
CA LEU A 129 7.13 -9.90 -17.14
C LEU A 129 7.54 -10.71 -18.39
N GLY A 130 7.30 -10.21 -19.60
CA GLY A 130 7.62 -10.90 -20.86
C GLY A 130 6.87 -12.23 -21.01
N THR A 131 5.57 -12.22 -20.73
CA THR A 131 4.68 -13.38 -20.88
C THR A 131 3.32 -12.96 -21.46
N SER A 132 2.46 -13.93 -21.76
CA SER A 132 1.07 -13.69 -22.15
C SER A 132 0.16 -13.69 -20.93
N GLU A 133 -0.97 -12.99 -21.02
CA GLU A 133 -1.95 -12.89 -19.92
C GLU A 133 -2.42 -14.27 -19.44
N SER A 134 -2.65 -15.21 -20.36
CA SER A 134 -3.03 -16.59 -20.06
C SER A 134 -1.98 -17.37 -19.26
N ASN A 135 -0.70 -16.99 -19.37
CA ASN A 135 0.41 -17.62 -18.65
C ASN A 135 0.90 -16.81 -17.44
N LEU A 136 0.28 -15.66 -17.16
CA LEU A 136 0.71 -14.76 -16.09
C LEU A 136 0.71 -15.46 -14.72
N LEU A 137 -0.42 -16.08 -14.34
CA LEU A 137 -0.51 -16.80 -13.07
C LEU A 137 0.44 -18.00 -13.01
N LYS A 138 0.66 -18.69 -14.12
CA LYS A 138 1.65 -19.78 -14.21
C LYS A 138 3.06 -19.27 -13.97
N LYS A 139 3.42 -18.11 -14.53
CA LYS A 139 4.73 -17.48 -14.33
C LYS A 139 4.93 -17.00 -12.89
N LEU A 140 3.87 -16.52 -12.24
CA LEU A 140 3.89 -16.11 -10.84
C LEU A 140 3.82 -17.29 -9.86
N GLY A 141 3.37 -18.47 -10.31
CA GLY A 141 3.09 -19.63 -9.48
C GLY A 141 4.22 -20.00 -8.52
N THR A 142 5.45 -20.09 -8.99
CA THR A 142 6.60 -20.40 -8.13
C THR A 142 6.83 -19.35 -7.04
N LEU A 143 6.68 -18.06 -7.36
CA LEU A 143 6.81 -16.99 -6.36
C LEU A 143 5.67 -16.99 -5.34
N ILE A 144 4.46 -17.40 -5.77
CA ILE A 144 3.30 -17.57 -4.90
C ILE A 144 3.54 -18.74 -3.94
N SER A 145 3.90 -19.92 -4.47
CA SER A 145 4.17 -21.13 -3.67
C SER A 145 5.32 -20.95 -2.69
N SER A 146 6.31 -20.11 -3.00
CA SER A 146 7.40 -19.76 -2.09
C SER A 146 7.08 -18.60 -1.13
N ASN A 147 5.82 -18.16 -1.03
CA ASN A 147 5.37 -17.04 -0.19
C ASN A 147 6.19 -15.75 -0.40
N MET A 148 6.62 -15.51 -1.66
CA MET A 148 7.33 -14.30 -2.06
C MET A 148 6.39 -13.24 -2.61
N VAL A 149 5.25 -13.66 -3.17
CA VAL A 149 4.23 -12.78 -3.77
C VAL A 149 2.84 -13.29 -3.38
N ARG A 150 1.93 -12.36 -3.09
CA ARG A 150 0.49 -12.61 -2.94
C ARG A 150 -0.24 -11.93 -4.08
N VAL A 151 -1.24 -12.61 -4.62
CA VAL A 151 -2.02 -12.15 -5.77
C VAL A 151 -3.48 -12.01 -5.37
N SER A 152 -4.07 -10.88 -5.71
CA SER A 152 -5.49 -10.62 -5.61
C SER A 152 -6.04 -10.22 -6.98
N THR A 153 -7.15 -10.82 -7.38
CA THR A 153 -7.85 -10.54 -8.64
C THR A 153 -9.32 -10.25 -8.33
N SER A 154 -10.11 -9.94 -9.36
CA SER A 154 -11.56 -9.73 -9.21
C SER A 154 -12.28 -10.94 -8.59
N ARG A 155 -11.81 -12.16 -8.85
CA ARG A 155 -12.41 -13.40 -8.32
C ARG A 155 -12.16 -13.62 -6.83
N HIS A 156 -11.03 -13.16 -6.31
CA HIS A 156 -10.54 -13.55 -4.98
C HIS A 156 -10.06 -12.39 -4.10
N GLY A 157 -10.31 -11.13 -4.48
CA GLY A 157 -9.84 -9.99 -3.70
C GLY A 157 -10.50 -8.65 -3.98
N GLY A 158 -11.67 -8.65 -4.64
CA GLY A 158 -12.43 -7.43 -4.89
C GLY A 158 -11.71 -6.41 -5.79
N ILE A 159 -10.72 -6.85 -6.57
CA ILE A 159 -10.01 -6.02 -7.54
C ILE A 159 -10.89 -5.78 -8.76
N ARG A 160 -10.76 -4.61 -9.40
CA ARG A 160 -11.47 -4.30 -10.65
C ARG A 160 -11.20 -5.38 -11.71
N THR A 161 -12.24 -5.72 -12.48
CA THR A 161 -12.14 -6.73 -13.55
C THR A 161 -11.08 -6.34 -14.58
N GLY A 162 -10.22 -7.30 -14.94
CA GLY A 162 -9.08 -7.08 -15.86
C GLY A 162 -7.81 -6.56 -15.17
N GLU A 163 -7.89 -6.21 -13.89
CA GLU A 163 -6.75 -5.77 -13.08
C GLU A 163 -6.28 -6.86 -12.12
N ILE A 164 -5.09 -6.64 -11.58
CA ILE A 164 -4.43 -7.53 -10.64
C ILE A 164 -3.68 -6.70 -9.60
N LYS A 165 -3.83 -7.08 -8.33
CA LYS A 165 -3.06 -6.54 -7.20
C LYS A 165 -2.04 -7.58 -6.78
N LEU A 166 -0.77 -7.20 -6.82
CA LEU A 166 0.34 -7.99 -6.33
C LEU A 166 0.92 -7.32 -5.10
N THR A 167 1.06 -8.09 -4.04
CA THR A 167 1.81 -7.68 -2.86
C THR A 167 3.05 -8.54 -2.78
N VAL A 168 4.23 -7.93 -2.85
CA VAL A 168 5.51 -8.64 -2.75
C VAL A 168 5.92 -8.72 -1.28
N ASN A 169 6.61 -9.79 -0.88
CA ASN A 169 7.13 -9.91 0.48
C ASN A 169 8.00 -8.67 0.83
N PRO A 170 7.66 -7.91 1.89
CA PRO A 170 8.35 -6.66 2.21
C PRO A 170 9.84 -6.83 2.58
N ARG A 171 10.28 -8.06 2.90
CA ARG A 171 11.72 -8.36 3.07
C ARG A 171 12.49 -8.34 1.75
N LEU A 172 11.80 -8.62 0.64
CA LEU A 172 12.38 -8.70 -0.70
C LEU A 172 12.31 -7.33 -1.39
N ILE A 173 11.11 -6.75 -1.47
CA ILE A 173 10.86 -5.51 -2.19
C ILE A 173 9.98 -4.62 -1.34
N PHE A 174 10.51 -3.45 -0.97
CA PHE A 174 9.76 -2.44 -0.25
C PHE A 174 10.31 -1.04 -0.56
N ARG A 175 9.40 -0.11 -0.82
CA ARG A 175 9.71 1.30 -1.08
C ARG A 175 9.05 2.19 -0.02
N GLY A 176 9.82 2.54 0.99
CA GLY A 176 9.38 3.34 2.12
C GLY A 176 10.43 3.30 3.23
N ASP A 177 10.12 3.91 4.36
CA ASP A 177 10.95 3.90 5.56
C ASP A 177 11.06 2.50 6.20
N ASP A 178 12.15 2.28 6.95
CA ASP A 178 12.44 0.99 7.59
C ASP A 178 11.43 0.61 8.67
N HIS A 179 10.90 1.59 9.41
CA HIS A 179 9.93 1.36 10.48
C HIS A 179 8.64 0.74 9.94
N ALA A 180 8.06 1.34 8.91
CA ALA A 180 6.91 0.80 8.22
C ALA A 180 7.23 -0.51 7.51
N ARG A 181 8.46 -0.71 7.00
CA ARG A 181 8.85 -2.01 6.44
C ARG A 181 8.73 -3.11 7.49
N GLU A 182 9.22 -2.89 8.71
CA GLU A 182 9.14 -3.86 9.80
C GLU A 182 7.69 -4.21 10.17
N GLU A 183 6.80 -3.22 10.20
CA GLU A 183 5.38 -3.42 10.42
C GLU A 183 4.76 -4.30 9.31
N TYR A 184 5.05 -3.98 8.04
CA TYR A 184 4.57 -4.77 6.91
C TYR A 184 5.13 -6.20 6.93
N VAL A 185 6.39 -6.38 7.32
CA VAL A 185 6.99 -7.70 7.51
C VAL A 185 6.23 -8.48 8.59
N LYS A 186 5.91 -7.86 9.73
CA LYS A 186 5.13 -8.51 10.79
C LYS A 186 3.77 -8.95 10.25
N HIS A 187 3.02 -8.06 9.59
CA HIS A 187 1.72 -8.40 9.02
C HIS A 187 1.81 -9.51 7.98
N TRP A 188 2.86 -9.54 7.16
CA TRP A 188 3.06 -10.60 6.17
C TRP A 188 3.11 -12.00 6.81
N TYR A 189 3.77 -12.17 7.94
CA TYR A 189 3.91 -13.49 8.58
C TYR A 189 2.83 -13.81 9.61
N LEU A 190 2.10 -12.80 10.11
CA LEU A 190 0.98 -13.00 11.05
C LEU A 190 -0.32 -13.36 10.35
N ASP A 191 -0.53 -12.85 9.14
CA ASP A 191 -1.72 -13.13 8.32
C ASP A 191 -1.25 -13.89 7.07
N PRO A 192 -0.99 -15.21 7.16
CA PRO A 192 -0.69 -16.01 5.98
C PRO A 192 -1.88 -15.92 5.04
N ALA A 193 -1.64 -15.56 3.77
CA ALA A 193 -2.70 -15.53 2.77
C ALA A 193 -3.41 -16.89 2.79
N ASP A 194 -4.70 -16.86 3.16
CA ASP A 194 -5.54 -18.03 3.38
C ASP A 194 -5.29 -19.08 2.28
N ASP A 195 -4.85 -20.26 2.68
CA ASP A 195 -4.36 -21.35 1.84
C ASP A 195 -5.52 -22.06 1.10
N ARG A 196 -6.30 -21.29 0.35
CA ARG A 196 -7.38 -21.79 -0.48
C ARG A 196 -6.90 -21.87 -1.92
N SER A 197 -6.61 -23.11 -2.32
CA SER A 197 -6.55 -23.65 -3.68
C SER A 197 -5.21 -23.63 -4.43
N ILE A 198 -4.30 -24.50 -3.99
CA ILE A 198 -3.60 -25.40 -4.92
C ILE A 198 -3.90 -26.83 -4.43
N PRO A 199 -4.62 -27.68 -5.18
CA PRO A 199 -4.70 -29.08 -4.81
C PRO A 199 -3.29 -29.66 -4.94
N ALA A 200 -2.69 -29.99 -3.80
CA ALA A 200 -1.63 -30.96 -3.75
C ALA A 200 -2.21 -32.32 -4.19
N GLU A 201 -1.34 -33.12 -4.81
CA GLU A 201 -1.45 -34.57 -5.00
C GLU A 201 -1.89 -35.07 -6.38
N ALA A 202 -0.88 -35.51 -7.15
CA ALA A 202 -0.91 -36.83 -7.75
C ALA A 202 0.45 -37.49 -7.46
N ALA A 203 0.50 -38.30 -6.40
CA ALA A 203 1.62 -39.21 -6.16
C ALA A 203 1.78 -40.17 -7.36
N PRO A 204 3.02 -40.53 -7.76
CA PRO A 204 3.21 -41.53 -8.79
C PRO A 204 2.79 -42.90 -8.24
N LYS A 205 1.79 -43.51 -8.86
CA LYS A 205 1.51 -44.95 -8.70
C LYS A 205 2.69 -45.72 -9.27
N VAL A 206 3.56 -46.22 -8.39
CA VAL A 206 4.40 -47.37 -8.69
C VAL A 206 3.51 -48.59 -8.51
N ALA A 207 3.30 -49.35 -9.59
CA ALA A 207 2.81 -50.71 -9.51
C ALA A 207 3.83 -51.62 -10.21
N ALA A 208 4.16 -52.68 -9.48
CA ALA A 208 5.09 -53.76 -9.81
C ALA A 208 4.56 -54.66 -10.93
#